data_AF-A0A2W1J841-F1
#
_entry.id   AF-A0A2W1J841-F1
#
_cell.length_a   1.000
_cell.length_b   1.000
_cell.length_c   1.000
_cell.angle_alpha   90.00
_cell.angle_beta   90.00
_cell.angle_gamma   90.00
#
_symmetry.space_group_name_H-M   'P 1'
#
loop_
_entity.id
_entity.type
_entity.pdbx_description
1 polymer ?
#
loop_
_entity_poly.entity_id
_entity_poly.type
_entity_poly.pdbx_seq_one_letter_code
_entity_poly.pdbx_strand_id
1 'polypeptide(L)' 'MNATTISILAEIPEELHETLKSYLEAHPDWDQDRVFSAALSLFLLQHGESDRRAARVYLDTLFHPTAG' A
#
# COMPACT_ATOMS: atom_id res chain seq x y z
N MET A 1 16.11 0.36 -11.11
CA MET A 1 16.44 1.32 -10.04
C MET A 1 16.17 0.60 -8.75
N ASN A 2 17.18 0.38 -7.89
CA ASN A 2 16.97 -0.30 -6.61
C ASN A 2 16.09 0.58 -5.73
N ALA A 3 14.79 0.29 -5.66
CA ALA A 3 13.93 0.88 -4.67
C ALA A 3 14.35 0.31 -3.31
N THR A 4 15.09 1.10 -2.53
CA THR A 4 15.34 0.79 -1.12
C THR A 4 14.01 0.82 -0.39
N THR A 5 13.49 -0.35 -0.02
CA THR A 5 12.32 -0.47 0.85
C THR A 5 12.74 -0.23 2.30
N ILE A 6 11.85 0.41 3.07
CA ILE A 6 12.03 0.65 4.50
C ILE A 6 10.88 -0.08 5.21
N SER A 7 11.21 -1.01 6.11
CA SER A 7 10.21 -1.69 6.93
C SER A 7 9.67 -0.75 8.00
N ILE A 8 8.36 -0.74 8.17
CA ILE A 8 7.66 0.03 9.19
C ILE A 8 7.00 -0.96 10.16
N LEU A 9 7.22 -0.77 11.46
CA LEU A 9 6.49 -1.49 12.50
C LEU A 9 5.39 -0.57 13.04
N ALA A 10 4.14 -1.01 12.94
CA ALA A 10 2.98 -0.31 13.46
C ALA A 10 1.97 -1.31 14.02
N GLU A 11 1.35 -0.95 15.14
CA GLU A 11 0.22 -1.68 15.69
C GLU A 11 -1.08 -1.15 15.07
N ILE A 12 -2.00 -2.05 14.74
CA ILE A 12 -3.33 -1.71 14.22
C ILE A 12 -4.42 -2.38 15.06
N PRO A 13 -5.63 -1.83 15.11
CA PRO A 13 -6.77 -2.49 15.76
C PRO A 13 -7.04 -3.88 15.17
N GLU A 14 -7.44 -4.83 16.01
CA GLU A 14 -7.72 -6.22 15.61
C GLU A 14 -8.78 -6.29 14.50
N GLU A 15 -9.87 -5.54 14.61
CA GLU A 15 -10.92 -5.48 13.59
C GLU A 15 -10.39 -5.03 12.21
N LEU A 16 -9.42 -4.10 12.20
CA LEU A 16 -8.78 -3.67 10.94
C LEU A 16 -7.88 -4.77 10.37
N HIS A 17 -7.20 -5.51 11.23
CA HIS A 17 -6.41 -6.67 10.81
C HIS A 17 -7.29 -7.80 10.23
N GLU A 18 -8.44 -8.08 10.82
CA GLU A 18 -9.38 -9.10 10.32
C GLU A 18 -9.95 -8.74 8.94
N THR A 19 -10.31 -7.47 8.74
CA THR A 19 -10.79 -6.98 7.44
C THR A 19 -9.69 -7.01 6.37
N LEU A 20 -8.45 -6.63 6.73
CA LEU A 20 -7.28 -6.77 5.86
C LEU A 20 -7.08 -8.24 5.44
N LYS A 21 -7.11 -9.17 6.40
CA LYS A 21 -6.96 -10.59 6.13
C LYS A 21 -8.01 -11.10 5.14
N SER A 22 -9.27 -10.77 5.39
CA SER A 22 -10.39 -11.13 4.51
C SER A 22 -10.22 -10.56 3.09
N TYR A 23 -9.71 -9.33 2.98
CA TYR A 23 -9.43 -8.70 1.69
C TYR A 23 -8.33 -9.46 0.92
N LEU A 24 -7.22 -9.81 1.58
CA LEU A 24 -6.10 -10.53 0.95
C LEU A 24 -6.49 -11.95 0.52
N GLU A 25 -7.32 -12.64 1.31
CA GLU A 25 -7.85 -13.96 0.95
C GLU A 25 -8.69 -13.92 -0.35
N ALA A 26 -9.38 -12.82 -0.61
CA ALA A 26 -10.18 -12.62 -1.81
C ALA A 26 -9.40 -12.06 -3.02
N HIS A 27 -8.19 -11.53 -2.81
CA HIS A 27 -7.41 -10.84 -3.83
C HIS A 27 -5.97 -11.38 -3.87
N PRO A 28 -5.71 -12.50 -4.57
CA PRO A 28 -4.40 -13.18 -4.54
C PRO A 28 -3.25 -12.37 -5.14
N ASP A 29 -3.55 -11.34 -5.94
CA ASP A 29 -2.54 -10.44 -6.51
C ASP A 29 -2.07 -9.35 -5.52
N TRP A 30 -2.64 -9.34 -4.31
CA TRP A 30 -2.33 -8.37 -3.26
C TRP A 30 -1.64 -9.05 -2.10
N ASP A 31 -0.66 -8.34 -1.55
CA ASP A 31 -0.02 -8.66 -0.29
C ASP A 31 -0.18 -7.50 0.70
N GLN A 32 0.22 -7.75 1.94
CA GLN A 32 0.13 -6.78 3.02
C GLN A 32 0.89 -5.49 2.69
N ASP A 33 2.12 -5.59 2.20
CA ASP A 33 2.97 -4.43 1.88
C ASP A 33 2.35 -3.55 0.80
N ARG A 34 1.73 -4.16 -0.22
CA ARG A 34 1.03 -3.48 -1.30
C ARG A 34 -0.21 -2.76 -0.79
N VAL A 35 -1.02 -3.40 0.07
CA VAL A 35 -2.18 -2.74 0.68
C VAL A 35 -1.75 -1.55 1.54
N PHE A 36 -0.75 -1.72 2.40
CA PHE A 36 -0.24 -0.62 3.24
C PHE A 36 0.35 0.51 2.40
N SER A 37 1.11 0.20 1.35
CA SER A 37 1.67 1.21 0.44
C SER A 37 0.58 1.99 -0.27
N ALA A 38 -0.49 1.31 -0.73
CA ALA A 38 -1.64 1.96 -1.37
C ALA A 38 -2.40 2.85 -0.37
N ALA A 39 -2.71 2.33 0.82
CA ALA A 39 -3.45 3.06 1.84
C ALA A 39 -2.68 4.29 2.33
N LEU A 40 -1.39 4.14 2.61
CA LEU A 40 -0.54 5.24 3.08
C LEU A 40 -0.37 6.32 2.01
N SER A 41 -0.06 5.92 0.77
CA SER A 41 0.09 6.88 -0.33
C SER A 41 -1.21 7.61 -0.65
N LEU A 42 -2.35 6.92 -0.63
CA LEU A 42 -3.67 7.53 -0.82
C LEU A 42 -4.00 8.52 0.30
N PHE A 43 -3.76 8.14 1.56
CA PHE A 43 -3.99 9.03 2.70
C PHE A 43 -3.16 10.32 2.57
N LEU A 44 -1.88 10.20 2.20
CA LEU A 44 -1.00 11.34 1.98
C LEU A 44 -1.42 12.20 0.76
N LEU A 45 -2.01 11.60 -0.27
CA LEU A 45 -2.57 12.34 -1.41
C LEU A 45 -3.80 13.18 -1.03
N GLN A 46 -4.66 12.61 -0.19
CA GLN A 46 -5.90 13.25 0.22
C GLN A 46 -5.67 14.39 1.22
N HIS A 47 -4.68 14.24 2.12
CA HIS A 47 -4.46 15.15 3.23
C HIS A 47 -3.15 15.94 3.17
N GLY A 48 -2.21 15.57 2.31
CA GLY A 48 -0.96 16.29 2.09
C GLY A 48 -1.08 17.37 1.01
N GLU A 49 -0.03 18.18 0.86
CA GLU A 49 0.07 19.21 -0.20
C GLU A 49 0.33 18.60 -1.60
N SER A 50 -0.39 17.54 -1.98
CA SER A 50 -0.28 16.91 -3.31
C SER A 50 1.17 16.54 -3.70
N ASP A 51 1.92 15.91 -2.80
CA ASP A 51 3.28 15.47 -3.09
C ASP A 51 3.26 14.42 -4.22
N ARG A 52 3.91 14.75 -5.34
CA ARG A 52 4.04 13.88 -6.52
C ARG A 52 4.71 12.55 -6.18
N ARG A 53 5.49 12.47 -5.10
CA ARG A 53 6.10 11.22 -4.62
C ARG A 53 5.03 10.24 -4.13
N ALA A 54 4.06 10.72 -3.34
CA ALA A 54 2.94 9.90 -2.88
C ALA A 54 2.06 9.47 -4.07
N ALA A 55 1.81 10.39 -5.02
CA ALA A 55 1.11 10.06 -6.27
C ALA A 55 1.78 8.92 -7.04
N ARG A 56 3.11 8.96 -7.14
CA ARG A 56 3.88 7.94 -7.85
C ARG A 56 3.77 6.59 -7.17
N VAL A 57 3.98 6.53 -5.85
CA VAL A 57 3.86 5.28 -5.09
C VAL A 57 2.46 4.70 -5.19
N TYR A 58 1.41 5.54 -5.09
CA TYR A 58 0.03 5.10 -5.23
C TYR A 58 -0.23 4.44 -6.60
N LEU A 59 0.16 5.11 -7.68
CA LEU A 59 -0.01 4.58 -9.03
C LEU A 59 0.82 3.33 -9.29
N ASP A 60 2.10 3.31 -8.88
CA ASP A 60 2.96 2.13 -9.03
C ASP A 60 2.40 0.94 -8.23
N THR A 61 1.80 1.19 -7.06
CA THR A 61 1.17 0.15 -6.23
C THR A 61 -0.07 -0.43 -6.91
N LEU A 62 -0.94 0.41 -7.48
CA LEU A 62 -2.15 -0.03 -8.17
C LEU A 62 -1.84 -0.76 -9.48
N PHE A 63 -0.91 -0.23 -10.27
CA PHE A 63 -0.65 -0.68 -11.64
C PHE A 63 0.64 -1.47 -11.78
N HIS A 64 1.08 -2.19 -10.73
CA HIS A 64 2.24 -3.08 -10.78
C HIS A 64 2.30 -3.76 -12.16
N PRO A 65 3.35 -3.48 -12.97
CA PRO A 65 3.58 -4.28 -14.15
C PRO A 65 3.77 -5.69 -13.63
N THR A 66 2.93 -6.61 -14.08
CA THR A 66 3.23 -8.04 -13.99
C THR A 66 4.65 -8.20 -14.54
N ALA A 67 5.63 -8.29 -13.65
CA ALA A 67 6.95 -8.74 -14.02
C ALA A 67 6.75 -10.21 -14.41
N GLY A 68 6.80 -10.47 -15.71
CA GLY A 68 6.77 -11.82 -16.25
C GLY A 68 7.95 -12.66 -15.79
#